data_AF-A0A7S8C6Q8-F1
#
_entry.id   AF-A0A7S8C6Q8-F1
#
_cell.length_a   1.000
_cell.length_b   1.000
_cell.length_c   1.000
_cell.angle_alpha   90.00
_cell.angle_beta   90.00
_cell.angle_gamma   90.00
#
_symmetry.space_group_name_H-M   'P 1'
#
loop_
_entity.id
_entity.type
_entity.pdbx_description
1 polymer ?
#
loop_
_entity_poly.entity_id
_entity_poly.type
_entity_poly.pdbx_seq_one_letter_code
_entity_poly.pdbx_strand_id
1 'polypeptide(L)'
;MVPELAEAQQRMKDGRPQAALDALAPLMARQPRHPNANMIAARALHRLGRTGEAFPHLRVCAQLVDEMPNPVAARIAVARVFSTMGAPEEAEALLRDALAREPRSAEAMVRLGDLLRGAGRHAEALGLYRDALGLVPDSGSLWASAGVAAHGAGALDEAVPAYERALALDPGETYVYSNLLAALLELGRPDDALAHAERWVTQAPGDIEAMAFHALLLVETGRMDEAAPLIDFDRLVRTHAIDTPAGFSGLDAFNRALEAHILAHPALATPPEDHPTWHHPALRIASGLNRGESGPVALLEDAMHEAVERYFAETGEADGHPFLRHRPEDYEIHAWAAVLDGEGNQHPHIHMDGYLSGCYYVTIPDEISAPENGAGGGVVQGGFEVGRPPRELRIGADFPTRTVKPHEGLMVLFPAYLYHGTVPFRSGGRRICVAFDVMPAGRGEMHAREAAS
;
A
#
# COMPACT_ATOMS: atom_id res chain seq x y z
N MET A 1 -43.14 15.18 0.95
CA MET A 1 -41.68 15.23 1.14
C MET A 1 -41.40 16.17 2.30
N VAL A 2 -40.65 15.76 3.32
CA VAL A 2 -40.38 16.57 4.52
C VAL A 2 -39.22 17.53 4.21
N PRO A 3 -39.42 18.87 4.14
CA PRO A 3 -38.41 19.82 3.68
C PRO A 3 -37.08 19.73 4.43
N GLU A 4 -37.12 19.50 5.74
CA GLU A 4 -35.95 19.38 6.62
C GLU A 4 -35.02 18.23 6.18
N LEU A 5 -35.59 17.10 5.71
CA LEU A 5 -34.79 15.98 5.23
C LEU A 5 -34.06 16.31 3.92
N ALA A 6 -34.75 17.01 3.01
CA ALA A 6 -34.16 17.40 1.72
C ALA A 6 -33.03 18.41 1.93
N GLU A 7 -33.24 19.39 2.80
CA GLU A 7 -32.19 20.35 3.17
C GLU A 7 -31.00 19.65 3.83
N ALA A 8 -31.24 18.82 4.85
CA ALA A 8 -30.17 18.12 5.55
C ALA A 8 -29.35 17.20 4.62
N GLN A 9 -30.02 16.50 3.70
CA GLN A 9 -29.36 15.68 2.69
C GLN A 9 -28.49 16.51 1.76
N GLN A 10 -28.94 17.71 1.36
CA GLN A 10 -28.13 18.61 0.55
C GLN A 10 -26.91 19.12 1.32
N ARG A 11 -27.07 19.54 2.59
CA ARG A 11 -25.94 19.95 3.44
C ARG A 11 -24.89 18.85 3.60
N MET A 12 -25.31 17.59 3.68
CA MET A 12 -24.39 16.45 3.70
C MET A 12 -23.60 16.27 2.40
N LYS A 13 -24.22 16.53 1.24
CA LYS A 13 -23.53 16.54 -0.06
C LYS A 13 -22.54 17.69 -0.16
N ASP A 14 -22.89 18.85 0.39
CA ASP A 14 -22.05 20.04 0.41
C ASP A 14 -20.88 19.95 1.43
N GLY A 15 -20.69 18.81 2.10
CA GLY A 15 -19.62 18.65 3.10
C GLY A 15 -19.87 19.42 4.40
N ARG A 16 -21.12 19.77 4.71
CA ARG A 16 -21.51 20.57 5.89
C ARG A 16 -22.33 19.74 6.89
N PRO A 17 -21.72 18.76 7.59
CA PRO A 17 -22.44 17.85 8.48
C PRO A 17 -23.10 18.55 9.68
N GLN A 18 -22.48 19.60 10.25
CA GLN A 18 -23.11 20.34 11.35
C GLN A 18 -24.39 21.06 10.89
N ALA A 19 -24.35 21.71 9.72
CA ALA A 19 -25.54 22.37 9.16
C ALA A 19 -26.65 21.37 8.81
N ALA A 20 -26.31 20.12 8.50
CA ALA A 20 -27.28 19.05 8.32
C ALA A 20 -28.00 18.71 9.65
N LEU A 21 -27.27 18.64 10.77
CA LEU A 21 -27.86 18.43 12.10
C LEU A 21 -28.79 19.58 12.49
N ASP A 22 -28.36 20.83 12.25
CA ASP A 22 -29.16 22.01 12.56
C ASP A 22 -30.48 22.02 11.75
N ALA A 23 -30.42 21.64 10.46
CA ALA A 23 -31.60 21.52 9.61
C ALA A 23 -32.56 20.40 10.06
N LEU A 24 -32.05 19.32 10.68
CA LEU A 24 -32.87 18.22 11.19
C LEU A 24 -33.51 18.51 12.55
N ALA A 25 -32.95 19.43 13.33
CA ALA A 25 -33.38 19.68 14.72
C ALA A 25 -34.90 19.92 14.88
N PRO A 26 -35.58 20.73 14.03
CA PRO A 26 -37.02 20.95 14.14
C PRO A 26 -37.85 19.69 13.86
N LEU A 27 -37.39 18.85 12.92
CA LEU A 27 -38.05 17.59 12.61
C LEU A 27 -37.86 16.59 13.76
N MET A 28 -36.64 16.46 14.28
CA MET A 28 -36.33 15.52 15.35
C MET A 28 -36.96 15.92 16.69
N ALA A 29 -37.16 17.22 16.94
CA ALA A 29 -37.94 17.69 18.10
C ALA A 29 -39.41 17.25 18.03
N ARG A 30 -40.01 17.23 16.83
CA ARG A 30 -41.41 16.82 16.62
C ARG A 30 -41.56 15.30 16.45
N GLN A 31 -40.56 14.66 15.88
CA GLN A 31 -40.54 13.24 15.52
C GLN A 31 -39.17 12.62 15.84
N PRO A 32 -38.87 12.36 17.13
CA PRO A 32 -37.56 11.85 17.55
C PRO A 32 -37.20 10.50 16.94
N ARG A 33 -38.22 9.70 16.59
CA ARG A 33 -38.08 8.38 15.97
C ARG A 33 -38.21 8.40 14.44
N HIS A 34 -38.07 9.56 13.77
CA HIS A 34 -38.12 9.57 12.31
C HIS A 34 -36.89 8.84 11.73
N PRO A 35 -37.05 7.76 10.94
CA PRO A 35 -35.94 6.89 10.54
C PRO A 35 -34.93 7.60 9.63
N ASN A 36 -35.38 8.33 8.61
CA ASN A 36 -34.47 9.07 7.73
C ASN A 36 -33.72 10.20 8.45
N ALA A 37 -34.37 10.90 9.38
CA ALA A 37 -33.72 11.95 10.17
C ALA A 37 -32.60 11.35 11.05
N ASN A 38 -32.88 10.24 11.74
CA ASN A 38 -31.88 9.54 12.55
C ASN A 38 -30.73 8.99 11.68
N MET A 39 -31.02 8.47 10.48
CA MET A 39 -29.99 7.99 9.56
C MET A 39 -29.03 9.12 9.10
N ILE A 40 -29.59 10.28 8.71
CA ILE A 40 -28.78 11.44 8.32
C ILE A 40 -27.99 11.98 9.51
N ALA A 41 -28.63 12.09 10.69
CA ALA A 41 -27.98 12.56 11.91
C ALA A 41 -26.79 11.67 12.33
N ALA A 42 -26.95 10.35 12.31
CA ALA A 42 -25.88 9.40 12.60
C ALA A 42 -24.66 9.63 11.68
N ARG A 43 -24.89 9.69 10.37
CA ARG A 43 -23.81 9.92 9.38
C ARG A 43 -23.14 11.30 9.56
N ALA A 44 -23.92 12.33 9.87
CA ALA A 44 -23.38 13.67 10.11
C ALA A 44 -22.49 13.70 11.37
N LEU A 45 -22.92 13.09 12.46
CA LEU A 45 -22.15 12.99 13.71
C LEU A 45 -20.85 12.21 13.52
N HIS A 46 -20.87 11.10 12.79
CA HIS A 46 -19.64 10.34 12.50
C HIS A 46 -18.65 11.14 11.64
N ARG A 47 -19.12 11.88 10.62
CA ARG A 47 -18.24 12.80 9.86
C ARG A 47 -17.64 13.94 10.69
N LEU A 48 -18.24 14.26 11.83
CA LEU A 48 -17.72 15.25 12.79
C LEU A 48 -16.78 14.61 13.85
N GLY A 49 -16.47 13.31 13.74
CA GLY A 49 -15.70 12.56 14.75
C GLY A 49 -16.49 12.26 16.03
N ARG A 50 -17.81 12.55 16.05
CA ARG A 50 -18.70 12.37 17.21
C ARG A 50 -19.40 11.01 17.17
N THR A 51 -18.65 9.94 16.94
CA THR A 51 -19.19 8.58 16.72
C THR A 51 -20.01 8.06 17.91
N GLY A 52 -19.61 8.39 19.15
CA GLY A 52 -20.37 8.02 20.35
C GLY A 52 -21.81 8.56 20.36
N GLU A 53 -22.02 9.77 19.82
CA GLU A 53 -23.36 10.38 19.70
C GLU A 53 -24.15 9.84 18.50
N ALA A 54 -23.47 9.25 17.51
CA ALA A 54 -24.11 8.67 16.33
C ALA A 54 -24.84 7.35 16.66
N PHE A 55 -24.31 6.53 17.57
CA PHE A 55 -24.85 5.20 17.87
C PHE A 55 -26.30 5.19 18.35
N PRO A 56 -26.75 6.07 19.28
CA PRO A 56 -28.16 6.14 19.66
C PRO A 56 -29.10 6.34 18.46
N HIS A 57 -28.72 7.18 17.49
CA HIS A 57 -29.51 7.41 16.28
C HIS A 57 -29.57 6.15 15.39
N LEU A 58 -28.46 5.43 15.22
CA LEU A 58 -28.48 4.16 14.47
C LEU A 58 -29.30 3.08 15.16
N ARG A 59 -29.26 2.98 16.49
CA ARG A 59 -30.09 2.03 17.24
C ARG A 59 -31.59 2.31 17.07
N VAL A 60 -31.97 3.60 17.00
CA VAL A 60 -33.35 3.98 16.63
C VAL A 60 -33.68 3.50 15.22
N CYS A 61 -32.80 3.71 14.24
CA CYS A 61 -33.00 3.19 12.88
C CYS A 61 -33.15 1.66 12.87
N ALA A 62 -32.29 0.94 13.58
CA ALA A 62 -32.30 -0.52 13.69
C ALA A 62 -33.61 -1.06 14.29
N GLN A 63 -34.18 -0.38 15.28
CA GLN A 63 -35.48 -0.74 15.86
C GLN A 63 -36.67 -0.51 14.91
N LEU A 64 -36.51 0.34 13.90
CA LEU A 64 -37.58 0.77 13.01
C LEU A 64 -37.50 0.13 11.62
N VAL A 65 -36.50 -0.73 11.35
CA VAL A 65 -36.29 -1.31 10.02
C VAL A 65 -37.52 -2.05 9.48
N ASP A 66 -38.32 -2.67 10.36
CA ASP A 66 -39.57 -3.35 9.99
C ASP A 66 -40.71 -2.40 9.58
N GLU A 67 -40.66 -1.14 10.02
CA GLU A 67 -41.64 -0.11 9.68
C GLU A 67 -41.25 0.68 8.43
N MET A 68 -40.02 0.50 7.92
CA MET A 68 -39.50 1.24 6.78
C MET A 68 -39.95 0.65 5.43
N PRO A 69 -40.02 1.49 4.38
CA PRO A 69 -40.18 1.00 3.02
C PRO A 69 -39.01 0.08 2.65
N ASN A 70 -39.31 -1.14 2.20
CA ASN A 70 -38.34 -2.22 1.99
C ASN A 70 -37.50 -2.55 3.25
N PRO A 71 -38.06 -3.33 4.18
CA PRO A 71 -37.40 -3.67 5.45
C PRO A 71 -36.06 -4.39 5.32
N VAL A 72 -35.83 -5.15 4.24
CA VAL A 72 -34.55 -5.85 4.01
C VAL A 72 -33.48 -4.86 3.57
N ALA A 73 -33.79 -4.00 2.60
CA ALA A 73 -32.86 -2.95 2.18
C ALA A 73 -32.54 -1.97 3.33
N ALA A 74 -33.52 -1.67 4.19
CA ALA A 74 -33.31 -0.86 5.38
C ALA A 74 -32.28 -1.48 6.34
N ARG A 75 -32.38 -2.79 6.61
CA ARG A 75 -31.40 -3.52 7.44
C ARG A 75 -30.00 -3.44 6.86
N ILE A 76 -29.83 -3.72 5.57
CA ILE A 76 -28.53 -3.65 4.88
C ILE A 76 -27.95 -2.24 4.98
N ALA A 77 -28.79 -1.22 4.74
CA ALA A 77 -28.36 0.17 4.79
C ALA A 77 -27.93 0.60 6.20
N VAL A 78 -28.64 0.18 7.25
CA VAL A 78 -28.29 0.45 8.66
C VAL A 78 -27.02 -0.31 9.05
N ALA A 79 -26.93 -1.59 8.72
CA ALA A 79 -25.76 -2.43 8.99
C ALA A 79 -24.48 -1.84 8.41
N ARG A 80 -24.52 -1.38 7.15
CA ARG A 80 -23.39 -0.70 6.52
C ARG A 80 -22.89 0.50 7.33
N VAL A 81 -23.80 1.28 7.93
CA VAL A 81 -23.39 2.44 8.73
C VAL A 81 -22.81 2.00 10.09
N PHE A 82 -23.37 0.95 10.72
CA PHE A 82 -22.73 0.36 11.91
C PHE A 82 -21.32 -0.13 11.62
N SER A 83 -21.09 -0.82 10.49
CA SER A 83 -19.75 -1.27 10.08
C SER A 83 -18.78 -0.09 9.93
N THR A 84 -19.17 0.98 9.23
CA THR A 84 -18.30 2.18 9.06
C THR A 84 -17.97 2.89 10.38
N MET A 85 -18.78 2.69 11.42
CA MET A 85 -18.57 3.29 12.74
C MET A 85 -17.82 2.37 13.71
N GLY A 86 -17.35 1.20 13.26
CA GLY A 86 -16.64 0.25 14.12
C GLY A 86 -17.54 -0.54 15.07
N ALA A 87 -18.80 -0.79 14.68
CA ALA A 87 -19.75 -1.63 15.42
C ALA A 87 -20.12 -2.88 14.59
N PRO A 88 -19.18 -3.83 14.41
CA PRO A 88 -19.38 -4.98 13.54
C PRO A 88 -20.45 -5.94 14.07
N GLU A 89 -20.64 -6.08 15.38
CA GLU A 89 -21.62 -7.01 15.96
C GLU A 89 -23.07 -6.59 15.65
N GLU A 90 -23.39 -5.30 15.80
CA GLU A 90 -24.70 -4.77 15.40
C GLU A 90 -24.94 -4.89 13.89
N ALA A 91 -23.91 -4.69 13.08
CA ALA A 91 -24.00 -4.87 11.64
C ALA A 91 -24.26 -6.33 11.24
N GLU A 92 -23.54 -7.28 11.84
CA GLU A 92 -23.69 -8.71 11.60
C GLU A 92 -25.11 -9.19 11.95
N ALA A 93 -25.63 -8.76 13.11
CA ALA A 93 -26.98 -9.13 13.55
C ALA A 93 -28.06 -8.67 12.55
N LEU A 94 -27.95 -7.44 12.04
CA LEU A 94 -28.89 -6.90 11.05
C LEU A 94 -28.79 -7.60 9.70
N LEU A 95 -27.58 -7.96 9.25
CA LEU A 95 -27.38 -8.66 7.98
C LEU A 95 -27.87 -10.10 8.03
N ARG A 96 -27.68 -10.79 9.17
CA ARG A 96 -28.25 -12.12 9.38
C ARG A 96 -29.78 -12.09 9.42
N ASP A 97 -30.38 -11.10 10.09
CA ASP A 97 -31.84 -10.92 10.08
C ASP A 97 -32.36 -10.57 8.67
N ALA A 98 -31.59 -9.80 7.88
CA ALA A 98 -31.91 -9.54 6.47
C ALA A 98 -31.93 -10.84 5.65
N LEU A 99 -30.93 -11.72 5.80
CA LEU A 99 -30.86 -13.01 5.10
C LEU A 99 -31.89 -14.02 5.60
N ALA A 100 -32.26 -13.99 6.88
CA ALA A 100 -33.34 -14.84 7.40
C ALA A 100 -34.69 -14.52 6.75
N ARG A 101 -34.92 -13.26 6.37
CA ARG A 101 -36.15 -12.78 5.73
C ARG A 101 -36.11 -12.91 4.21
N GLU A 102 -34.96 -12.64 3.62
CA GLU A 102 -34.72 -12.77 2.18
C GLU A 102 -33.43 -13.57 1.92
N PRO A 103 -33.53 -14.92 1.91
CA PRO A 103 -32.36 -15.79 1.75
C PRO A 103 -31.66 -15.68 0.39
N ARG A 104 -32.26 -15.00 -0.59
CA ARG A 104 -31.70 -14.80 -1.94
C ARG A 104 -31.28 -13.35 -2.20
N SER A 105 -30.92 -12.61 -1.16
CA SER A 105 -30.36 -11.27 -1.28
C SER A 105 -28.83 -11.31 -1.45
N ALA A 106 -28.36 -11.20 -2.70
CA ALA A 106 -26.92 -11.16 -3.00
C ALA A 106 -26.23 -10.00 -2.28
N GLU A 107 -26.88 -8.82 -2.20
CA GLU A 107 -26.30 -7.67 -1.49
C GLU A 107 -26.09 -7.96 0.01
N ALA A 108 -27.06 -8.58 0.69
CA ALA A 108 -26.91 -8.95 2.10
C ALA A 108 -25.83 -10.01 2.30
N MET A 109 -25.73 -11.00 1.40
CA MET A 109 -24.68 -12.02 1.42
C MET A 109 -23.30 -11.39 1.30
N VAL A 110 -23.10 -10.51 0.30
CA VAL A 110 -21.82 -9.82 0.08
C VAL A 110 -21.44 -8.98 1.30
N ARG A 111 -22.37 -8.17 1.83
CA ARG A 111 -22.08 -7.31 2.98
C ARG A 111 -21.75 -8.09 4.25
N LEU A 112 -22.43 -9.21 4.47
CA LEU A 112 -22.11 -10.11 5.58
C LEU A 112 -20.76 -10.79 5.35
N GLY A 113 -20.49 -11.24 4.13
CA GLY A 113 -19.19 -11.80 3.74
C GLY A 113 -18.04 -10.81 3.98
N ASP A 114 -18.19 -9.56 3.58
CA ASP A 114 -17.18 -8.50 3.77
C ASP A 114 -16.86 -8.31 5.26
N LEU A 115 -17.91 -8.23 6.08
CA LEU A 115 -17.81 -8.06 7.53
C LEU A 115 -17.11 -9.26 8.19
N LEU A 116 -17.49 -10.48 7.80
CA LEU A 116 -16.91 -11.71 8.33
C LEU A 116 -15.45 -11.88 7.90
N ARG A 117 -15.11 -11.52 6.66
CA ARG A 117 -13.73 -11.51 6.16
C ARG A 117 -12.87 -10.54 6.97
N GLY A 118 -13.35 -9.33 7.25
CA GLY A 118 -12.67 -8.36 8.11
C GLY A 118 -12.49 -8.87 9.55
N ALA A 119 -13.39 -9.73 10.03
CA ALA A 119 -13.28 -10.41 11.33
C ALA A 119 -12.45 -11.71 11.31
N GLY A 120 -11.76 -12.03 10.20
CA GLY A 120 -10.97 -13.26 10.06
C GLY A 120 -11.78 -14.56 9.90
N ARG A 121 -13.11 -14.48 9.77
CA ARG A 121 -14.02 -15.63 9.59
C ARG A 121 -14.14 -16.01 8.11
N HIS A 122 -12.98 -16.29 7.51
CA HIS A 122 -12.81 -16.47 6.06
C HIS A 122 -13.68 -17.58 5.46
N ALA A 123 -13.78 -18.74 6.12
CA ALA A 123 -14.57 -19.86 5.62
C ALA A 123 -16.08 -19.57 5.54
N GLU A 124 -16.62 -18.81 6.50
CA GLU A 124 -18.03 -18.41 6.51
C GLU A 124 -18.30 -17.33 5.46
N ALA A 125 -17.39 -16.36 5.33
CA ALA A 125 -17.45 -15.35 4.28
C ALA A 125 -17.44 -15.99 2.88
N LEU A 126 -16.57 -16.97 2.65
CA LEU A 126 -16.48 -17.71 1.40
C LEU A 126 -17.79 -18.43 1.05
N GLY A 127 -18.46 -19.05 2.03
CA GLY A 127 -19.77 -19.66 1.84
C GLY A 127 -20.80 -18.65 1.31
N LEU A 128 -20.88 -17.47 1.92
CA LEU A 128 -21.79 -16.41 1.49
C LEU A 128 -21.44 -15.86 0.10
N TYR A 129 -20.16 -15.70 -0.21
CA TYR A 129 -19.73 -15.25 -1.53
C TYR A 129 -20.06 -16.28 -2.61
N ARG A 130 -19.91 -17.58 -2.35
CA ARG A 130 -20.33 -18.64 -3.28
C ARG A 130 -21.84 -18.58 -3.56
N ASP A 131 -22.65 -18.42 -2.51
CA ASP A 131 -24.10 -18.29 -2.66
C ASP A 131 -24.47 -17.03 -3.45
N ALA A 132 -23.81 -15.90 -3.18
CA ALA A 132 -24.00 -14.66 -3.92
C ALA A 132 -23.60 -14.78 -5.39
N LEU A 133 -22.48 -15.45 -5.70
CA LEU A 133 -22.03 -15.72 -7.07
C LEU A 133 -23.02 -16.61 -7.84
N GLY A 134 -23.76 -17.48 -7.15
CA GLY A 134 -24.87 -18.23 -7.74
C GLY A 134 -26.04 -17.34 -8.22
N LEU A 135 -26.12 -16.10 -7.74
CA LEU A 135 -27.13 -15.10 -8.12
C LEU A 135 -26.58 -14.06 -9.10
N VAL A 136 -25.31 -13.67 -8.95
CA VAL A 136 -24.62 -12.65 -9.75
C VAL A 136 -23.25 -13.13 -10.25
N PRO A 137 -23.23 -14.11 -11.18
CA PRO A 137 -21.99 -14.80 -11.59
C PRO A 137 -21.00 -13.94 -12.40
N ASP A 138 -21.43 -12.79 -12.90
CA ASP A 138 -20.62 -11.91 -13.76
C ASP A 138 -20.01 -10.71 -13.00
N SER A 139 -19.94 -10.78 -11.66
CA SER A 139 -19.31 -9.76 -10.82
C SER A 139 -17.84 -10.08 -10.55
N GLY A 140 -16.92 -9.42 -11.27
CA GLY A 140 -15.47 -9.59 -11.10
C GLY A 140 -14.98 -9.29 -9.68
N SER A 141 -15.45 -8.21 -9.07
CA SER A 141 -15.10 -7.83 -7.69
C SER A 141 -15.59 -8.83 -6.64
N LEU A 142 -16.72 -9.49 -6.88
CA LEU A 142 -17.21 -10.56 -6.00
C LEU A 142 -16.36 -11.83 -6.14
N TRP A 143 -15.96 -12.19 -7.37
CA TRP A 143 -15.00 -13.28 -7.59
C TRP A 143 -13.65 -13.00 -6.90
N ALA A 144 -13.15 -11.77 -6.97
CA ALA A 144 -11.94 -11.36 -6.26
C ALA A 144 -12.11 -11.48 -4.74
N SER A 145 -13.23 -11.02 -4.20
CA SER A 145 -13.55 -11.13 -2.76
C SER A 145 -13.68 -12.58 -2.30
N ALA A 146 -14.28 -13.45 -3.13
CA ALA A 146 -14.32 -14.89 -2.90
C ALA A 146 -12.92 -15.51 -2.92
N GLY A 147 -12.06 -15.11 -3.84
CA GLY A 147 -10.66 -15.53 -3.89
C GLY A 147 -9.91 -15.16 -2.60
N VAL A 148 -10.02 -13.92 -2.14
CA VAL A 148 -9.39 -13.47 -0.87
C VAL A 148 -9.93 -14.26 0.32
N ALA A 149 -11.23 -14.51 0.39
CA ALA A 149 -11.80 -15.32 1.46
C ALA A 149 -11.36 -16.80 1.38
N ALA A 150 -11.23 -17.37 0.18
CA ALA A 150 -10.72 -18.73 -0.01
C ALA A 150 -9.25 -18.83 0.41
N HIS A 151 -8.42 -17.87 0.01
CA HIS A 151 -7.01 -17.80 0.40
C HIS A 151 -6.86 -17.69 1.91
N GLY A 152 -7.56 -16.76 2.56
CA GLY A 152 -7.56 -16.61 4.03
C GLY A 152 -8.10 -17.84 4.78
N ALA A 153 -8.95 -18.65 4.15
CA ALA A 153 -9.42 -19.93 4.70
C ALA A 153 -8.45 -21.10 4.44
N GLY A 154 -7.33 -20.87 3.74
CA GLY A 154 -6.39 -21.91 3.30
C GLY A 154 -6.90 -22.78 2.14
N ALA A 155 -8.04 -22.42 1.53
CA ALA A 155 -8.64 -23.12 0.38
C ALA A 155 -8.03 -22.62 -0.94
N LEU A 156 -6.71 -22.76 -1.10
CA LEU A 156 -5.96 -22.23 -2.23
C LEU A 156 -6.45 -22.78 -3.59
N ASP A 157 -6.87 -24.04 -3.64
CA ASP A 157 -7.44 -24.69 -4.83
C ASP A 157 -8.73 -24.02 -5.32
N GLU A 158 -9.41 -23.27 -4.46
CA GLU A 158 -10.59 -22.47 -4.82
C GLU A 158 -10.26 -20.99 -5.03
N ALA A 159 -9.22 -20.49 -4.35
CA ALA A 159 -8.77 -19.11 -4.48
C ALA A 159 -8.28 -18.82 -5.91
N VAL A 160 -7.42 -19.70 -6.45
CA VAL A 160 -6.85 -19.56 -7.80
C VAL A 160 -7.93 -19.40 -8.89
N PRO A 161 -8.89 -20.35 -9.06
CA PRO A 161 -9.92 -20.19 -10.10
C PRO A 161 -10.84 -19.00 -9.85
N ALA A 162 -11.05 -18.58 -8.59
CA ALA A 162 -11.82 -17.38 -8.29
C ALA A 162 -11.10 -16.10 -8.76
N TYR A 163 -9.80 -15.98 -8.50
CA TYR A 163 -8.99 -14.88 -9.00
C TYR A 163 -8.88 -14.88 -10.53
N GLU A 164 -8.66 -16.03 -11.15
CA GLU A 164 -8.64 -16.16 -12.62
C GLU A 164 -9.97 -15.72 -13.23
N ARG A 165 -11.10 -16.07 -12.60
CA ARG A 165 -12.42 -15.63 -13.05
C ARG A 165 -12.62 -14.12 -12.85
N ALA A 166 -12.12 -13.55 -11.76
CA ALA A 166 -12.13 -12.11 -11.53
C ALA A 166 -11.36 -11.37 -12.63
N LEU A 167 -10.12 -11.78 -12.92
CA LEU A 167 -9.28 -11.19 -13.97
C LEU A 167 -9.83 -11.39 -15.38
N ALA A 168 -10.56 -12.49 -15.62
CA ALA A 168 -11.24 -12.70 -16.90
C ALA A 168 -12.43 -11.74 -17.12
N LEU A 169 -13.06 -11.27 -16.04
CA LEU A 169 -14.16 -10.31 -16.08
C LEU A 169 -13.66 -8.87 -16.05
N ASP A 170 -12.61 -8.60 -15.27
CA ASP A 170 -11.96 -7.30 -15.16
C ASP A 170 -10.43 -7.46 -15.06
N PRO A 171 -9.72 -7.35 -16.19
CA PRO A 171 -8.27 -7.49 -16.21
C PRO A 171 -7.51 -6.30 -15.59
N GLY A 172 -8.19 -5.20 -15.28
CA GLY A 172 -7.55 -3.97 -14.78
C GLY A 172 -7.24 -3.94 -13.28
N GLU A 173 -7.75 -4.91 -12.52
CA GLU A 173 -7.61 -4.97 -11.06
C GLU A 173 -6.26 -5.59 -10.65
N THR A 174 -5.21 -4.76 -10.59
CA THR A 174 -3.82 -5.19 -10.36
C THR A 174 -3.62 -5.98 -9.06
N TYR A 175 -4.28 -5.58 -7.97
CA TYR A 175 -4.18 -6.28 -6.68
C TYR A 175 -4.64 -7.75 -6.76
N VAL A 176 -5.50 -8.10 -7.73
CA VAL A 176 -5.97 -9.48 -7.95
C VAL A 176 -4.84 -10.34 -8.51
N TYR A 177 -3.98 -9.80 -9.36
CA TYR A 177 -2.79 -10.50 -9.84
C TYR A 177 -1.86 -10.87 -8.68
N SER A 178 -1.50 -9.93 -7.81
CA SER A 178 -0.59 -10.20 -6.69
C SER A 178 -1.10 -11.33 -5.78
N ASN A 179 -2.41 -11.32 -5.49
CA ASN A 179 -3.04 -12.38 -4.71
C ASN A 179 -3.05 -13.74 -5.43
N LEU A 180 -3.33 -13.75 -6.74
CA LEU A 180 -3.28 -14.97 -7.55
C LEU A 180 -1.87 -15.57 -7.58
N LEU A 181 -0.84 -14.74 -7.81
CA LEU A 181 0.55 -15.18 -7.85
C LEU A 181 1.00 -15.72 -6.49
N ALA A 182 0.65 -15.05 -5.39
CA ALA A 182 0.90 -15.53 -4.04
C ALA A 182 0.24 -16.90 -3.79
N ALA A 183 -1.04 -17.05 -4.14
CA ALA A 183 -1.76 -18.33 -3.99
C ALA A 183 -1.13 -19.47 -4.82
N LEU A 184 -0.69 -19.18 -6.05
CA LEU A 184 0.00 -20.16 -6.91
C LEU A 184 1.37 -20.56 -6.36
N LEU A 185 2.15 -19.60 -5.83
CA LEU A 185 3.42 -19.88 -5.16
C LEU A 185 3.21 -20.74 -3.90
N GLU A 186 2.19 -20.45 -3.10
CA GLU A 186 1.86 -21.26 -1.92
C GLU A 186 1.42 -22.69 -2.27
N LEU A 187 0.81 -22.89 -3.45
CA LEU A 187 0.49 -24.21 -4.00
C LEU A 187 1.71 -24.92 -4.62
N GLY A 188 2.85 -24.26 -4.74
CA GLY A 188 4.04 -24.80 -5.42
C GLY A 188 3.87 -24.88 -6.95
N ARG A 189 3.15 -23.92 -7.55
CA ARG A 189 2.88 -23.83 -8.99
C ARG A 189 3.54 -22.58 -9.62
N PRO A 190 4.87 -22.43 -9.56
CA PRO A 190 5.58 -21.24 -10.02
C PRO A 190 5.49 -21.03 -11.55
N ASP A 191 5.40 -22.09 -12.36
CA ASP A 191 5.23 -21.98 -13.81
C ASP A 191 3.89 -21.34 -14.19
N ASP A 192 2.82 -21.70 -13.47
CA ASP A 192 1.49 -21.09 -13.68
C ASP A 192 1.48 -19.63 -13.21
N ALA A 193 2.18 -19.34 -12.11
CA ALA A 193 2.38 -17.97 -11.65
C ALA A 193 3.14 -17.15 -12.70
N LEU A 194 4.21 -17.68 -13.29
CA LEU A 194 4.96 -17.00 -14.35
C LEU A 194 4.06 -16.66 -15.54
N ALA A 195 3.25 -17.61 -16.02
CA ALA A 195 2.34 -17.36 -17.14
C ALA A 195 1.33 -16.21 -16.86
N HIS A 196 0.86 -16.09 -15.61
CA HIS A 196 0.01 -14.96 -15.21
C HIS A 196 0.77 -13.65 -15.06
N ALA A 197 2.02 -13.68 -14.57
CA ALA A 197 2.88 -12.51 -14.50
C ALA A 197 3.24 -11.96 -15.89
N GLU A 198 3.57 -12.84 -16.85
CA GLU A 198 3.81 -12.46 -18.25
C GLU A 198 2.59 -11.79 -18.89
N ARG A 199 1.38 -12.29 -18.59
CA ARG A 199 0.13 -11.66 -19.00
C ARG A 199 -0.06 -10.28 -18.37
N TRP A 200 0.21 -10.16 -17.07
CA TRP A 200 0.09 -8.88 -16.36
C TRP A 200 1.02 -7.82 -16.95
N VAL A 201 2.30 -8.16 -17.13
CA VAL A 201 3.30 -7.29 -17.76
C VAL A 201 2.90 -6.88 -19.19
N THR A 202 2.28 -7.79 -19.94
CA THR A 202 1.81 -7.49 -21.29
C THR A 202 0.64 -6.50 -21.29
N GLN A 203 -0.26 -6.59 -20.32
CA GLN A 203 -1.45 -5.73 -20.21
C GLN A 203 -1.14 -4.36 -19.60
N ALA A 204 -0.24 -4.33 -18.62
CA ALA A 204 0.19 -3.14 -17.92
C ALA A 204 1.71 -2.96 -18.06
N PRO A 205 2.22 -2.65 -19.27
CA PRO A 205 3.64 -2.45 -19.49
C PRO A 205 4.12 -1.23 -18.70
N GLY A 206 5.06 -1.45 -17.77
CA GLY A 206 5.54 -0.43 -16.83
C GLY A 206 4.89 -0.47 -15.45
N ASP A 207 3.98 -1.40 -15.19
CA ASP A 207 3.56 -1.72 -13.82
C ASP A 207 4.73 -2.34 -13.04
N ILE A 208 5.04 -1.73 -11.90
CA ILE A 208 6.25 -2.02 -11.12
C ILE A 208 6.11 -3.34 -10.37
N GLU A 209 4.93 -3.62 -9.84
CA GLU A 209 4.66 -4.86 -9.14
C GLU A 209 4.63 -6.04 -10.12
N ALA A 210 4.03 -5.84 -11.30
CA ALA A 210 4.09 -6.81 -12.40
C ALA A 210 5.54 -7.12 -12.80
N MET A 211 6.38 -6.09 -12.92
CA MET A 211 7.80 -6.25 -13.22
C MET A 211 8.56 -7.01 -12.12
N ALA A 212 8.28 -6.69 -10.86
CA ALA A 212 8.91 -7.34 -9.71
C ALA A 212 8.57 -8.84 -9.70
N PHE A 213 7.29 -9.20 -9.82
CA PHE A 213 6.86 -10.59 -9.88
C PHE A 213 7.39 -11.32 -11.11
N HIS A 214 7.38 -10.68 -12.29
CA HIS A 214 7.89 -11.31 -13.51
C HIS A 214 9.38 -11.64 -13.40
N ALA A 215 10.22 -10.69 -13.00
CA ALA A 215 11.64 -10.93 -12.77
C ALA A 215 11.87 -12.03 -11.72
N LEU A 216 11.09 -12.00 -10.64
CA LEU A 216 11.18 -12.96 -9.56
C LEU A 216 10.80 -14.38 -10.01
N LEU A 217 9.72 -14.53 -10.75
CA LEU A 217 9.20 -15.81 -11.24
C LEU A 217 10.04 -16.40 -12.36
N LEU A 218 10.69 -15.58 -13.19
CA LEU A 218 11.67 -16.07 -14.17
C LEU A 218 12.85 -16.75 -13.48
N VAL A 219 13.33 -16.21 -12.36
CA VAL A 219 14.38 -16.86 -11.57
C VAL A 219 13.87 -18.13 -10.90
N GLU A 220 12.70 -18.08 -10.26
CA GLU A 220 12.10 -19.22 -9.54
C GLU A 220 11.87 -20.43 -10.47
N THR A 221 11.46 -20.17 -11.71
CA THR A 221 11.23 -21.20 -12.75
C THR A 221 12.50 -21.58 -13.53
N GLY A 222 13.67 -21.01 -13.18
CA GLY A 222 14.95 -21.33 -13.80
C GLY A 222 15.18 -20.73 -15.20
N ARG A 223 14.35 -19.77 -15.61
CA ARG A 223 14.41 -19.05 -16.90
C ARG A 223 15.43 -17.91 -16.86
N MET A 224 16.67 -18.23 -16.50
CA MET A 224 17.70 -17.23 -16.20
C MET A 224 18.09 -16.36 -17.41
N ASP A 225 18.03 -16.89 -18.63
CA ASP A 225 18.32 -16.11 -19.84
C ASP A 225 17.34 -14.94 -20.03
N GLU A 226 16.08 -15.13 -19.61
CA GLU A 226 15.03 -14.11 -19.65
C GLU A 226 15.06 -13.20 -18.42
N ALA A 227 15.44 -13.74 -17.26
CA ALA A 227 15.62 -12.95 -16.04
C ALA A 227 16.82 -12.00 -16.14
N ALA A 228 17.93 -12.44 -16.73
CA ALA A 228 19.22 -11.74 -16.75
C ALA A 228 19.12 -10.24 -17.09
N PRO A 229 18.42 -9.79 -18.15
CA PRO A 229 18.28 -8.35 -18.42
C PRO A 229 17.48 -7.58 -17.35
N LEU A 230 16.54 -8.23 -16.66
CA LEU A 230 15.72 -7.61 -15.61
C LEU A 230 16.44 -7.53 -14.26
N ILE A 231 17.45 -8.36 -14.03
CA ILE A 231 18.25 -8.39 -12.80
C ILE A 231 19.73 -8.13 -13.06
N ASP A 232 20.05 -7.43 -14.15
CA ASP A 232 21.40 -6.92 -14.43
C ASP A 232 21.73 -5.80 -13.45
N PHE A 233 22.08 -6.18 -12.21
CA PHE A 233 22.35 -5.22 -11.15
C PHE A 233 23.55 -4.32 -11.48
N ASP A 234 24.50 -4.78 -12.28
CA ASP A 234 25.65 -3.97 -12.69
C ASP A 234 25.21 -2.85 -13.62
N ARG A 235 24.20 -3.07 -14.45
CA ARG A 235 23.59 -2.01 -15.28
C ARG A 235 22.58 -1.16 -14.52
N LEU A 236 21.71 -1.81 -13.74
CA LEU A 236 20.50 -1.22 -13.19
C LEU A 236 20.69 -0.61 -11.80
N VAL A 237 21.73 -0.99 -11.05
CA VAL A 237 22.02 -0.38 -9.74
C VAL A 237 23.26 0.49 -9.84
N ARG A 238 23.02 1.81 -9.82
CA ARG A 238 24.06 2.83 -9.94
C ARG A 238 24.34 3.49 -8.61
N THR A 239 25.58 3.86 -8.43
CA THR A 239 26.06 4.57 -7.24
C THR A 239 26.70 5.88 -7.65
N HIS A 240 26.32 6.97 -7.02
CA HIS A 240 26.88 8.29 -7.28
C HIS A 240 27.30 8.94 -5.98
N ALA A 241 28.51 9.48 -5.95
CA ALA A 241 28.86 10.45 -4.92
C ALA A 241 28.33 11.81 -5.37
N ILE A 242 27.74 12.57 -4.44
CA ILE A 242 27.35 13.96 -4.72
C ILE A 242 28.54 14.89 -4.48
N ASP A 243 28.61 15.96 -5.27
CA ASP A 243 29.53 17.05 -4.98
C ASP A 243 29.10 17.81 -3.72
N THR A 244 30.03 18.57 -3.13
CA THR A 244 29.69 19.41 -1.97
C THR A 244 28.70 20.50 -2.41
N PRO A 245 27.48 20.54 -1.82
CA PRO A 245 26.49 21.53 -2.22
C PRO A 245 26.92 22.97 -1.92
N ALA A 246 26.45 23.90 -2.74
CA ALA A 246 26.82 25.30 -2.63
C ALA A 246 26.53 25.87 -1.23
N GLY A 247 27.47 26.66 -0.71
CA GLY A 247 27.36 27.27 0.62
C GLY A 247 27.90 26.41 1.78
N PHE A 248 28.32 25.17 1.52
CA PHE A 248 28.97 24.31 2.51
C PHE A 248 30.48 24.21 2.28
N SER A 249 31.24 24.10 3.37
CA SER A 249 32.71 23.98 3.33
C SER A 249 33.20 22.57 2.95
N GLY A 250 32.28 21.61 2.85
CA GLY A 250 32.56 20.20 2.58
C GLY A 250 31.32 19.34 2.84
N LEU A 251 31.35 18.09 2.37
CA LEU A 251 30.23 17.16 2.47
C LEU A 251 29.83 16.86 3.93
N ASP A 252 30.80 16.74 4.85
CA ASP A 252 30.51 16.53 6.27
C ASP A 252 29.72 17.71 6.87
N ALA A 253 30.00 18.94 6.43
CA ALA A 253 29.28 20.12 6.91
C ALA A 253 27.84 20.14 6.37
N PHE A 254 27.67 19.71 5.12
CA PHE A 254 26.35 19.52 4.51
C PHE A 254 25.55 18.44 5.23
N ASN A 255 26.12 17.25 5.44
CA ASN A 255 25.47 16.13 6.10
C ASN A 255 25.06 16.47 7.54
N ARG A 256 25.90 17.18 8.29
CA ARG A 256 25.51 17.66 9.63
C ARG A 256 24.31 18.62 9.60
N ALA A 257 24.24 19.50 8.60
CA ALA A 257 23.11 20.42 8.46
C ALA A 257 21.84 19.67 8.04
N LEU A 258 21.96 18.71 7.13
CA LEU A 258 20.86 17.85 6.68
C LEU A 258 20.34 16.95 7.81
N GLU A 259 21.22 16.32 8.59
CA GLU A 259 20.86 15.56 9.80
C GLU A 259 20.08 16.45 10.78
N ALA A 260 20.61 17.65 11.10
CA ALA A 260 19.94 18.57 12.02
C ALA A 260 18.54 18.97 11.51
N HIS A 261 18.39 19.19 10.21
CA HIS A 261 17.10 19.50 9.58
C HIS A 261 16.13 18.31 9.69
N ILE A 262 16.56 17.10 9.33
CA ILE A 262 15.75 15.87 9.42
C ILE A 262 15.27 15.61 10.85
N LEU A 263 16.17 15.72 11.84
CA LEU A 263 15.83 15.47 13.24
C LEU A 263 14.86 16.50 13.83
N ALA A 264 14.81 17.70 13.25
CA ALA A 264 13.87 18.75 13.61
C ALA A 264 12.54 18.68 12.83
N HIS A 265 12.43 17.80 11.83
CA HIS A 265 11.26 17.74 10.96
C HIS A 265 10.00 17.33 11.75
N PRO A 266 8.89 18.08 11.67
CA PRO A 266 7.72 17.88 12.52
C PRO A 266 7.00 16.54 12.25
N ALA A 267 7.15 15.96 11.06
CA ALA A 267 6.58 14.66 10.72
C ALA A 267 7.44 13.47 11.15
N LEU A 268 8.63 13.67 11.75
CA LEU A 268 9.50 12.57 12.16
C LEU A 268 8.90 11.80 13.35
N ALA A 269 8.42 10.59 13.09
CA ALA A 269 7.78 9.75 14.11
C ALA A 269 8.09 8.27 13.92
N THR A 270 7.97 7.48 14.99
CA THR A 270 8.00 6.02 14.90
C THR A 270 6.71 5.55 14.23
N PRO A 271 6.77 4.79 13.12
CA PRO A 271 5.57 4.21 12.51
C PRO A 271 4.83 3.30 13.51
N PRO A 272 3.49 3.22 13.45
CA PRO A 272 2.73 2.21 14.18
C PRO A 272 3.20 0.78 13.86
N GLU A 273 3.16 -0.15 14.82
CA GLU A 273 3.64 -1.53 14.63
C GLU A 273 2.92 -2.29 13.50
N ASP A 274 1.68 -1.93 13.23
CA ASP A 274 0.83 -2.47 12.17
C ASP A 274 1.02 -1.77 10.81
N HIS A 275 1.86 -0.72 10.74
CA HIS A 275 2.12 -0.01 9.50
C HIS A 275 3.17 -0.73 8.63
N PRO A 276 3.02 -0.82 7.30
CA PRO A 276 3.95 -1.54 6.41
C PRO A 276 5.41 -1.06 6.48
N THR A 277 5.63 0.21 6.83
CA THR A 277 6.97 0.79 7.00
C THR A 277 7.58 0.57 8.38
N TRP A 278 6.88 -0.14 9.28
CA TRP A 278 7.44 -0.53 10.55
C TRP A 278 8.38 -1.72 10.37
N HIS A 279 9.61 -1.55 10.85
CA HIS A 279 10.61 -2.62 10.84
C HIS A 279 11.33 -2.77 12.17
N HIS A 280 11.31 -1.73 13.02
CA HIS A 280 11.98 -1.73 14.30
C HIS A 280 11.43 -0.57 15.18
N PRO A 281 11.31 -0.74 16.52
CA PRO A 281 10.86 0.34 17.41
C PRO A 281 11.78 1.58 17.43
N ALA A 282 13.05 1.43 17.03
CA ALA A 282 14.00 2.55 16.93
C ALA A 282 13.99 3.24 15.55
N LEU A 283 13.17 2.77 14.60
CA LEU A 283 13.00 3.42 13.30
C LEU A 283 12.02 4.58 13.43
N ARG A 284 12.41 5.75 12.92
CA ARG A 284 11.56 6.91 12.73
C ARG A 284 11.56 7.32 11.26
N ILE A 285 10.41 7.67 10.74
CA ILE A 285 10.21 8.10 9.35
C ILE A 285 9.69 9.54 9.35
N ALA A 286 10.25 10.39 8.48
CA ALA A 286 9.71 11.70 8.16
C ALA A 286 9.28 11.72 6.69
N SER A 287 7.99 11.60 6.44
CA SER A 287 7.41 11.62 5.09
C SER A 287 7.32 13.03 4.51
N GLY A 288 7.39 13.15 3.19
CA GLY A 288 7.20 14.43 2.48
C GLY A 288 8.34 15.43 2.70
N LEU A 289 9.57 14.93 2.84
CA LEU A 289 10.75 15.72 3.22
C LEU A 289 11.02 16.89 2.27
N ASN A 290 10.76 16.75 0.97
CA ASN A 290 11.02 17.80 -0.02
C ASN A 290 9.79 18.66 -0.38
N ARG A 291 8.68 18.59 0.37
CA ARG A 291 7.45 19.34 0.03
C ARG A 291 7.53 20.81 0.45
N GLY A 292 7.98 21.66 -0.47
CA GLY A 292 8.02 23.11 -0.27
C GLY A 292 9.08 23.56 0.74
N GLU A 293 10.08 22.70 0.98
CA GLU A 293 11.15 22.93 1.94
C GLU A 293 12.26 23.81 1.38
N SER A 294 13.04 24.41 2.28
CA SER A 294 14.19 25.23 1.95
C SER A 294 15.43 24.79 2.73
N GLY A 295 16.63 25.17 2.28
CA GLY A 295 17.88 24.83 2.94
C GLY A 295 18.47 23.51 2.45
N PRO A 296 19.06 22.66 3.32
CA PRO A 296 19.86 21.51 2.89
C PRO A 296 19.07 20.45 2.12
N VAL A 297 17.76 20.31 2.37
CA VAL A 297 16.90 19.37 1.63
C VAL A 297 16.73 19.80 0.16
N ALA A 298 16.48 21.09 -0.11
CA ALA A 298 16.34 21.59 -1.48
C ALA A 298 17.64 21.39 -2.28
N LEU A 299 18.79 21.57 -1.63
CA LEU A 299 20.10 21.30 -2.27
C LEU A 299 20.34 19.80 -2.51
N LEU A 300 19.81 18.93 -1.63
CA LEU A 300 19.85 17.49 -1.87
C LEU A 300 18.93 17.09 -3.04
N GLU A 301 17.76 17.71 -3.14
CA GLU A 301 16.81 17.48 -4.24
C GLU A 301 17.41 17.85 -5.60
N ASP A 302 18.12 18.99 -5.70
CA ASP A 302 18.89 19.33 -6.91
C ASP A 302 19.90 18.22 -7.27
N ALA A 303 20.61 17.68 -6.27
CA ALA A 303 21.57 16.59 -6.47
C ALA A 303 20.88 15.26 -6.84
N MET A 304 19.67 15.00 -6.34
CA MET A 304 18.86 13.85 -6.74
C MET A 304 18.45 13.96 -8.20
N HIS A 305 17.98 15.12 -8.65
CA HIS A 305 17.67 15.36 -10.07
C HIS A 305 18.90 15.12 -10.96
N GLU A 306 20.07 15.63 -10.59
CA GLU A 306 21.31 15.38 -11.34
C GLU A 306 21.64 13.88 -11.40
N ALA A 307 21.51 13.16 -10.28
CA ALA A 307 21.76 11.73 -10.23
C ALA A 307 20.76 10.92 -11.07
N VAL A 308 19.50 11.33 -11.13
CA VAL A 308 18.47 10.71 -11.99
C VAL A 308 18.79 10.92 -13.47
N GLU A 309 19.14 12.13 -13.88
CA GLU A 309 19.54 12.37 -15.28
C GLU A 309 20.79 11.60 -15.68
N ARG A 310 21.76 11.51 -14.76
CA ARG A 310 22.96 10.70 -14.95
C ARG A 310 22.63 9.22 -15.06
N TYR A 311 21.77 8.70 -14.19
CA TYR A 311 21.28 7.33 -14.25
C TYR A 311 20.69 7.03 -15.63
N PHE A 312 19.78 7.89 -16.12
CA PHE A 312 19.18 7.71 -17.44
C PHE A 312 20.19 7.73 -18.58
N ALA A 313 21.19 8.60 -18.52
CA ALA A 313 22.27 8.64 -19.50
C ALA A 313 23.14 7.37 -19.47
N GLU A 314 23.44 6.84 -18.28
CA GLU A 314 24.28 5.65 -18.10
C GLU A 314 23.56 4.33 -18.42
N THR A 315 22.26 4.25 -18.19
CA THR A 315 21.47 3.05 -18.52
C THR A 315 21.05 3.04 -19.99
N GLY A 316 20.89 4.22 -20.61
CA GLY A 316 20.47 4.41 -21.99
C GLY A 316 19.04 3.95 -22.27
N GLU A 317 18.53 4.29 -23.45
CA GLU A 317 17.33 3.67 -24.01
C GLU A 317 17.73 2.30 -24.58
N ALA A 318 17.34 1.20 -23.92
CA ALA A 318 17.47 -0.10 -24.55
C ALA A 318 16.21 -0.41 -25.36
N ASP A 319 16.33 -0.30 -26.68
CA ASP A 319 15.38 -0.89 -27.62
C ASP A 319 15.09 -2.34 -27.19
N GLY A 320 13.84 -2.59 -26.81
CA GLY A 320 13.37 -3.93 -26.41
C GLY A 320 13.54 -4.29 -24.92
N HIS A 321 14.18 -3.48 -24.06
CA HIS A 321 14.23 -3.79 -22.63
C HIS A 321 12.84 -3.60 -21.99
N PRO A 322 12.30 -4.59 -21.24
CA PRO A 322 10.93 -4.52 -20.72
C PRO A 322 10.62 -3.39 -19.72
N PHE A 323 11.64 -2.70 -19.20
CA PHE A 323 11.52 -1.65 -18.18
C PHE A 323 12.09 -0.32 -18.69
N LEU A 324 13.33 -0.31 -19.19
CA LEU A 324 13.99 0.93 -19.64
C LEU A 324 13.25 1.61 -20.80
N ARG A 325 12.54 0.87 -21.65
CA ARG A 325 11.70 1.43 -22.74
C ARG A 325 10.48 2.22 -22.24
N HIS A 326 10.14 2.10 -20.95
CA HIS A 326 9.01 2.79 -20.32
C HIS A 326 9.46 3.95 -19.42
N ARG A 327 10.68 4.47 -19.65
CA ARG A 327 11.17 5.68 -18.98
C ARG A 327 10.12 6.81 -19.10
N PRO A 328 9.75 7.47 -17.99
CA PRO A 328 8.86 8.62 -18.05
C PRO A 328 9.56 9.81 -18.73
N GLU A 329 8.80 10.56 -19.55
CA GLU A 329 9.28 11.81 -20.15
C GLU A 329 9.47 12.92 -19.09
N ASP A 330 8.52 13.02 -18.18
CA ASP A 330 8.50 13.94 -17.05
C ASP A 330 8.30 13.19 -15.72
N TYR A 331 8.92 13.67 -14.65
CA TYR A 331 8.81 13.06 -13.33
C TYR A 331 8.80 14.08 -12.18
N GLU A 332 8.32 13.63 -11.03
CA GLU A 332 8.44 14.28 -9.73
C GLU A 332 9.30 13.42 -8.80
N ILE A 333 10.05 14.04 -7.89
CA ILE A 333 10.77 13.33 -6.83
C ILE A 333 9.98 13.46 -5.53
N HIS A 334 9.69 12.34 -4.87
CA HIS A 334 9.04 12.31 -3.57
C HIS A 334 10.01 11.71 -2.56
N ALA A 335 10.49 12.51 -1.60
CA ALA A 335 11.52 12.11 -0.65
C ALA A 335 11.00 11.96 0.79
N TRP A 336 11.61 11.06 1.54
CA TRP A 336 11.40 10.88 2.97
C TRP A 336 12.72 10.54 3.67
N ALA A 337 12.80 10.82 4.97
CA ALA A 337 13.95 10.41 5.77
C ALA A 337 13.62 9.18 6.62
N ALA A 338 14.58 8.26 6.70
CA ALA A 338 14.58 7.15 7.64
C ALA A 338 15.72 7.33 8.64
N VAL A 339 15.37 7.45 9.93
CA VAL A 339 16.29 7.58 11.05
C VAL A 339 16.21 6.32 11.89
N LEU A 340 17.31 5.59 11.98
CA LEU A 340 17.43 4.40 12.81
C LEU A 340 18.48 4.64 13.90
N ASP A 341 18.03 4.74 15.14
CA ASP A 341 18.90 4.87 16.30
C ASP A 341 19.26 3.46 16.83
N GLY A 342 20.41 2.91 16.40
CA GLY A 342 20.91 1.61 16.87
C GLY A 342 20.90 0.49 15.81
N GLU A 343 20.53 -0.73 16.24
CA GLU A 343 20.48 -1.92 15.39
C GLU A 343 19.17 -2.04 14.58
N GLY A 344 19.22 -2.79 13.48
CA GLY A 344 18.03 -3.13 12.69
C GLY A 344 18.30 -3.37 11.22
N ASN A 345 17.21 -3.50 10.46
CA ASN A 345 17.20 -3.57 9.01
C ASN A 345 15.86 -3.09 8.47
N GLN A 346 15.83 -2.80 7.17
CA GLN A 346 14.61 -2.78 6.40
C GLN A 346 14.48 -4.15 5.72
N HIS A 347 13.29 -4.76 5.81
CA HIS A 347 13.00 -6.00 5.12
C HIS A 347 12.97 -5.78 3.60
N PRO A 348 13.21 -6.83 2.79
CA PRO A 348 13.07 -6.71 1.34
C PRO A 348 11.70 -6.18 0.91
N HIS A 349 11.69 -5.11 0.13
CA HIS A 349 10.47 -4.49 -0.40
C HIS A 349 10.75 -3.83 -1.78
N ILE A 350 9.68 -3.35 -2.41
CA ILE A 350 9.69 -2.58 -3.66
C ILE A 350 8.90 -1.27 -3.46
N HIS A 351 9.01 -0.35 -4.40
CA HIS A 351 8.26 0.92 -4.39
C HIS A 351 7.27 0.93 -5.56
N MET A 352 6.05 0.43 -5.33
CA MET A 352 5.07 0.17 -6.41
C MET A 352 4.68 1.42 -7.22
N ASP A 353 4.80 2.58 -6.61
CA ASP A 353 4.42 3.87 -7.17
C ASP A 353 5.52 4.49 -8.06
N GLY A 354 6.80 4.22 -7.74
CA GLY A 354 7.96 4.84 -8.40
C GLY A 354 8.37 4.14 -9.69
N TYR A 355 8.91 4.88 -10.66
CA TYR A 355 9.65 4.26 -11.78
C TYR A 355 11.05 3.83 -11.33
N LEU A 356 11.75 4.75 -10.68
CA LEU A 356 13.08 4.60 -10.12
C LEU A 356 13.02 4.97 -8.65
N SER A 357 13.85 4.33 -7.84
CA SER A 357 14.02 4.68 -6.43
C SER A 357 15.48 4.96 -6.13
N GLY A 358 15.72 5.71 -5.08
CA GLY A 358 17.08 5.97 -4.62
C GLY A 358 17.18 6.19 -3.12
N CYS A 359 18.41 6.08 -2.62
CA CYS A 359 18.73 6.39 -1.23
C CYS A 359 20.06 7.13 -1.15
N TYR A 360 20.07 8.20 -0.35
CA TYR A 360 21.26 8.98 -0.01
C TYR A 360 21.63 8.74 1.46
N TYR A 361 22.90 8.45 1.71
CA TYR A 361 23.43 8.18 3.04
C TYR A 361 23.94 9.45 3.70
N VAL A 362 23.17 9.98 4.66
CA VAL A 362 23.51 11.21 5.39
C VAL A 362 24.49 10.92 6.52
N THR A 363 24.11 9.96 7.38
CA THR A 363 24.89 9.56 8.56
C THR A 363 24.96 8.04 8.59
N ILE A 364 26.16 7.50 8.72
CA ILE A 364 26.39 6.05 8.81
C ILE A 364 27.30 5.76 10.02
N PRO A 365 26.95 4.79 10.88
CA PRO A 365 27.85 4.39 11.96
C PRO A 365 29.21 3.91 11.45
N ASP A 366 30.27 4.25 12.18
CA ASP A 366 31.66 3.91 11.82
C ASP A 366 31.82 2.41 11.53
N GLU A 367 31.17 1.54 12.31
CA GLU A 367 31.30 0.08 12.16
C GLU A 367 30.77 -0.43 10.81
N ILE A 368 29.79 0.27 10.22
CA ILE A 368 29.22 -0.08 8.91
C ILE A 368 30.16 0.36 7.78
N SER A 369 30.75 1.54 7.90
CA SER A 369 31.66 2.08 6.88
C SER A 369 33.08 1.49 6.98
N ALA A 370 33.44 0.92 8.13
CA ALA A 370 34.77 0.42 8.46
C ALA A 370 35.34 -0.56 7.41
N PRO A 371 36.60 -0.44 6.95
CA PRO A 371 37.17 -1.26 5.86
C PRO A 371 36.99 -2.78 6.00
N GLU A 372 37.02 -3.28 7.23
CA GLU A 372 36.83 -4.69 7.59
C GLU A 372 35.40 -5.22 7.34
N ASN A 373 34.39 -4.35 7.31
CA ASN A 373 33.02 -4.76 7.05
C ASN A 373 32.88 -5.25 5.60
N GLY A 374 32.61 -6.55 5.45
CA GLY A 374 32.58 -7.26 4.17
C GLY A 374 33.96 -7.64 3.59
N ALA A 375 35.05 -7.43 4.31
CA ALA A 375 36.38 -7.80 3.85
C ALA A 375 36.50 -9.33 3.64
N GLY A 376 37.28 -9.73 2.63
CA GLY A 376 37.50 -11.15 2.33
C GLY A 376 36.26 -11.91 1.82
N GLY A 377 35.26 -11.19 1.31
CA GLY A 377 33.99 -11.79 0.84
C GLY A 377 32.99 -12.06 1.97
N GLY A 378 33.19 -11.47 3.15
CA GLY A 378 32.23 -11.53 4.24
C GLY A 378 30.94 -10.75 3.95
N VAL A 379 29.91 -10.98 4.77
CA VAL A 379 28.65 -10.23 4.71
C VAL A 379 28.91 -8.76 5.05
N VAL A 380 28.43 -7.84 4.20
CA VAL A 380 28.49 -6.40 4.43
C VAL A 380 27.32 -6.02 5.34
N GLN A 381 27.55 -5.96 6.66
CA GLN A 381 26.52 -5.55 7.62
C GLN A 381 26.07 -4.13 7.31
N GLY A 382 24.76 -3.87 7.32
CA GLY A 382 24.19 -2.57 6.99
C GLY A 382 24.28 -2.24 5.49
N GLY A 383 24.76 -3.16 4.66
CA GLY A 383 24.79 -3.04 3.21
C GLY A 383 23.41 -2.76 2.62
N PHE A 384 23.36 -1.98 1.55
CA PHE A 384 22.20 -1.96 0.66
C PHE A 384 22.23 -3.24 -0.15
N GLU A 385 21.27 -4.14 0.07
CA GLU A 385 21.16 -5.40 -0.65
C GLU A 385 20.01 -5.31 -1.65
N VAL A 386 20.27 -5.72 -2.90
CA VAL A 386 19.27 -5.84 -3.96
C VAL A 386 19.17 -7.29 -4.41
N GLY A 387 17.98 -7.69 -4.85
CA GLY A 387 17.65 -9.00 -5.41
C GLY A 387 16.97 -9.94 -4.42
N ARG A 388 17.26 -9.86 -3.11
CA ARG A 388 16.73 -10.83 -2.15
C ARG A 388 15.19 -10.72 -2.07
N PRO A 389 14.42 -11.79 -2.37
CA PRO A 389 12.97 -11.74 -2.27
C PRO A 389 12.48 -11.75 -0.81
N PRO A 390 11.26 -11.26 -0.53
CA PRO A 390 10.61 -11.40 0.75
C PRO A 390 10.40 -12.88 1.11
N ARG A 391 10.53 -13.22 2.40
CA ARG A 391 10.40 -14.61 2.86
C ARG A 391 8.97 -15.14 2.72
N GLU A 392 8.01 -14.22 2.76
CA GLU A 392 6.58 -14.45 2.69
C GLU A 392 6.18 -15.07 1.35
N LEU A 393 6.91 -14.77 0.27
CA LEU A 393 6.66 -15.32 -1.06
C LEU A 393 7.14 -16.77 -1.24
N ARG A 394 7.86 -17.34 -0.25
CA ARG A 394 8.34 -18.74 -0.23
C ARG A 394 9.11 -19.18 -1.49
N ILE A 395 9.87 -18.28 -2.08
CA ILE A 395 10.74 -18.54 -3.24
C ILE A 395 11.83 -19.54 -2.87
N GLY A 396 11.93 -20.61 -3.67
CA GLY A 396 12.84 -21.73 -3.42
C GLY A 396 14.18 -21.59 -4.15
N ALA A 397 14.24 -20.81 -5.22
CA ALA A 397 15.46 -20.58 -5.99
C ALA A 397 16.49 -19.78 -5.20
N ASP A 398 17.77 -20.06 -5.46
CA ASP A 398 18.87 -19.21 -5.00
C ASP A 398 18.90 -17.94 -5.86
N PHE A 399 18.36 -16.86 -5.31
CA PHE A 399 18.16 -15.62 -6.05
C PHE A 399 19.46 -14.81 -6.14
N PRO A 400 19.88 -14.33 -7.32
CA PRO A 400 21.05 -13.48 -7.45
C PRO A 400 20.92 -12.22 -6.57
N THR A 401 21.95 -11.91 -5.80
CA THR A 401 21.98 -10.70 -4.95
C THR A 401 23.22 -9.88 -5.22
N ARG A 402 23.11 -8.56 -5.02
CA ARG A 402 24.24 -7.64 -5.00
C ARG A 402 24.14 -6.78 -3.76
N THR A 403 25.27 -6.55 -3.10
CA THR A 403 25.33 -5.67 -1.93
C THR A 403 26.25 -4.50 -2.19
N VAL A 404 25.77 -3.28 -1.92
CA VAL A 404 26.54 -2.04 -1.95
C VAL A 404 26.84 -1.64 -0.52
N LYS A 405 28.13 -1.47 -0.20
CA LYS A 405 28.56 -0.98 1.11
C LYS A 405 28.28 0.52 1.23
N PRO A 406 27.47 0.97 2.21
CA PRO A 406 27.15 2.37 2.35
C PRO A 406 28.32 3.13 3.00
N HIS A 407 28.44 4.39 2.62
CA HIS A 407 29.24 5.39 3.31
C HIS A 407 28.53 6.74 3.18
N GLU A 408 28.83 7.67 4.07
CA GLU A 408 28.28 9.02 4.00
C GLU A 408 28.58 9.67 2.65
N GLY A 409 27.58 10.35 2.07
CA GLY A 409 27.70 10.97 0.75
C GLY A 409 27.40 10.08 -0.44
N LEU A 410 27.22 8.77 -0.23
CA LEU A 410 26.83 7.85 -1.29
C LEU A 410 25.33 7.98 -1.59
N MET A 411 24.99 8.10 -2.87
CA MET A 411 23.65 7.91 -3.39
C MET A 411 23.58 6.62 -4.20
N VAL A 412 22.54 5.82 -4.01
CA VAL A 412 22.26 4.60 -4.80
C VAL A 412 20.95 4.81 -5.54
N LEU A 413 20.90 4.53 -6.84
CA LEU A 413 19.67 4.54 -7.66
C LEU A 413 19.47 3.17 -8.30
N PHE A 414 18.22 2.74 -8.37
CA PHE A 414 17.82 1.42 -8.84
C PHE A 414 16.34 1.41 -9.29
N PRO A 415 15.96 0.56 -10.26
CA PRO A 415 14.55 0.40 -10.64
C PRO A 415 13.68 0.03 -9.45
N ALA A 416 12.52 0.67 -9.34
CA ALA A 416 11.63 0.51 -8.19
C ALA A 416 11.08 -0.92 -8.02
N TYR A 417 11.10 -1.73 -9.09
CA TYR A 417 10.64 -3.13 -9.08
C TYR A 417 11.67 -4.10 -8.46
N LEU A 418 12.91 -3.65 -8.23
CA LEU A 418 13.92 -4.51 -7.62
C LEU A 418 13.70 -4.59 -6.12
N TYR A 419 13.45 -5.81 -5.63
CA TYR A 419 13.45 -6.07 -4.20
C TYR A 419 14.78 -5.65 -3.59
N HIS A 420 14.71 -4.80 -2.57
CA HIS A 420 15.89 -4.28 -1.90
C HIS A 420 15.63 -4.14 -0.40
N GLY A 421 16.70 -4.10 0.37
CA GLY A 421 16.64 -3.94 1.80
C GLY A 421 18.00 -3.59 2.39
N THR A 422 18.05 -3.61 3.71
CA THR A 422 19.31 -3.42 4.44
C THR A 422 19.75 -4.74 5.03
N VAL A 423 21.02 -5.12 4.82
CA VAL A 423 21.59 -6.28 5.51
C VAL A 423 21.57 -6.02 7.02
N PRO A 424 21.03 -6.93 7.86
CA PRO A 424 20.99 -6.75 9.30
C PRO A 424 22.36 -6.40 9.90
N PHE A 425 22.36 -5.41 10.80
CA PHE A 425 23.55 -4.94 11.49
C PHE A 425 23.28 -4.60 12.94
N ARG A 426 24.35 -4.53 13.73
CA ARG A 426 24.33 -4.02 15.10
C ARG A 426 25.22 -2.80 15.20
N SER A 427 24.70 -1.72 15.78
CA SER A 427 25.49 -0.54 16.10
C SER A 427 24.86 0.19 17.28
N GLY A 428 25.68 0.93 18.03
CA GLY A 428 25.19 1.95 18.97
C GLY A 428 25.03 3.33 18.33
N GLY A 429 25.45 3.48 17.07
CA GLY A 429 25.38 4.72 16.30
C GLY A 429 24.04 4.91 15.59
N ARG A 430 23.85 6.11 15.08
CA ARG A 430 22.68 6.48 14.28
C ARG A 430 22.95 6.26 12.80
N ARG A 431 21.97 5.70 12.10
CA ARG A 431 21.89 5.69 10.64
C ARG A 431 20.80 6.64 10.17
N ILE A 432 21.14 7.55 9.26
CA ILE A 432 20.17 8.41 8.58
C ILE A 432 20.31 8.24 7.07
N CYS A 433 19.20 7.88 6.42
CA CYS A 433 19.09 7.82 4.98
C CYS A 433 17.95 8.74 4.53
N VAL A 434 18.15 9.45 3.42
CA VAL A 434 17.05 10.06 2.67
C VAL A 434 16.74 9.14 1.50
N ALA A 435 15.55 8.54 1.51
CA ALA A 435 15.05 7.74 0.40
C ALA A 435 14.10 8.57 -0.45
N PHE A 436 13.99 8.23 -1.74
CA PHE A 436 13.14 8.95 -2.66
C PHE A 436 12.68 8.06 -3.80
N ASP A 437 11.50 8.38 -4.34
CA ASP A 437 10.96 7.79 -5.56
C ASP A 437 10.86 8.83 -6.67
N VAL A 438 11.20 8.39 -7.88
CA VAL A 438 11.02 9.11 -9.13
C VAL A 438 9.69 8.67 -9.73
N MET A 439 8.69 9.53 -9.57
CA MET A 439 7.31 9.29 -9.93
C MET A 439 7.03 9.84 -11.33
N PRO A 440 6.45 9.07 -12.26
CA PRO A 440 5.96 9.62 -13.52
C PRO A 440 4.98 10.78 -13.28
N ALA A 441 5.20 11.93 -13.94
CA ALA A 441 4.37 13.11 -13.73
C ALA A 441 2.88 12.82 -14.04
N GLY A 442 1.96 13.35 -13.21
CA GLY A 442 0.52 13.19 -13.40
C GLY A 442 -0.09 11.89 -12.87
N ARG A 443 0.72 10.89 -12.44
CA ARG A 443 0.26 9.82 -11.54
C ARG A 443 0.26 10.35 -10.11
N GLY A 444 -0.72 11.19 -9.76
CA GLY A 444 -0.88 11.63 -8.37
C GLY A 444 -1.04 10.42 -7.44
N GLU A 445 -0.49 10.50 -6.22
CA GLU A 445 -0.50 9.49 -5.14
C GLU A 445 -1.72 8.54 -5.19
N MET A 446 -1.64 7.43 -5.93
CA MET A 446 -2.77 6.49 -6.04
C MET A 446 -2.89 5.62 -4.79
N HIS A 447 -1.76 5.27 -4.15
CA HIS A 447 -1.76 4.29 -3.06
C HIS A 447 -1.74 4.89 -1.64
N ALA A 448 -1.57 6.21 -1.47
CA ALA A 448 -1.71 6.85 -0.15
C ALA A 448 -3.14 6.76 0.43
N ARG A 449 -4.12 6.28 -0.35
CA ARG A 449 -5.52 6.12 0.08
C ARG A 449 -5.85 4.74 0.65
N GLU A 450 -4.99 3.74 0.47
CA GLU A 450 -5.25 2.37 0.95
C GLU A 450 -4.69 2.08 2.35
N ALA A 451 -3.86 2.97 2.90
CA ALA A 451 -3.44 2.94 4.31
C ALA A 451 -4.40 3.70 5.26
N ALA A 452 -5.54 4.20 4.75
CA ALA A 452 -6.52 4.99 5.50
C ALA A 452 -7.98 4.51 5.31
N SER A 453 -8.15 3.24 4.91
CA SER A 453 -9.41 2.50 4.90
C SER A 453 -9.22 1.16 5.59
#